data_AF-A0A8J5C8E0-F1
#
_entry.id   AF-A0A8J5C8E0-F1
#
_cell.length_a   1.000
_cell.length_b   1.000
_cell.length_c   1.000
_cell.angle_alpha   90.00
_cell.angle_beta   90.00
_cell.angle_gamma   90.00
#
_symmetry.space_group_name_H-M   'P 1'
#
loop_
_entity.id
_entity.type
_entity.pdbx_description
1 polymer ?
#
loop_
_entity_poly.entity_id
_entity_poly.type
_entity_poly.pdbx_seq_one_letter_code
_entity_poly.pdbx_strand_id
1 'polypeptide(L)'
;MRLAPSVIVLIRDVDGFGHAIADGFRSDPKSNLSRESSSFELSLEKYGFKDRKASGDLIQFVDPLGSPKVSRLVMKIANFILVLGLRNIYIPLYSIFLNPLLPQTLTSLPSQTTLVLPFVMKALKVNRGAMDKPSANEDFVIYTTEIGGTSELTKAMIDDTISAPPSLQIHCESLACLLLMVRILNLPTVLLLASGPRHPNGQSSYPELEVLEKLGGTVARHLGLIFSKDLIPQKNIEKSTSVGEPWRALYG
;
A
#
# COMPACT_ATOMS: atom_id res chain seq x y z
N MET A 1 17.82 -5.14 0.70
CA MET A 1 16.81 -5.27 -0.37
C MET A 1 16.73 -3.93 -1.08
N ARG A 2 16.85 -3.90 -2.41
CA ARG A 2 16.76 -2.66 -3.19
C ARG A 2 15.33 -2.49 -3.68
N LEU A 3 14.65 -1.44 -3.26
CA LEU A 3 13.30 -1.14 -3.73
C LEU A 3 13.32 -0.41 -5.07
N ALA A 4 12.27 -0.60 -5.85
CA ALA A 4 12.04 0.13 -7.08
C ALA A 4 11.72 1.62 -6.81
N PRO A 5 11.87 2.49 -7.82
CA PRO A 5 11.39 3.88 -7.75
C PRO A 5 9.89 4.01 -7.54
N SER A 6 9.10 3.00 -7.91
CA SER A 6 7.65 2.96 -7.67
C SER A 6 7.31 1.79 -6.77
N VAL A 7 6.72 2.06 -5.61
CA VAL A 7 6.40 1.04 -4.60
C VAL A 7 4.89 1.03 -4.32
N ILE A 8 4.23 -0.09 -4.65
CA ILE A 8 2.85 -0.35 -4.27
C ILE A 8 2.87 -0.97 -2.87
N VAL A 9 2.24 -0.32 -1.90
CA VAL A 9 2.13 -0.83 -0.52
C VAL A 9 0.73 -1.37 -0.31
N LEU A 10 0.65 -2.69 -0.10
CA LEU A 10 -0.59 -3.43 0.11
C LEU A 10 -0.64 -3.95 1.54
N ILE A 11 -1.79 -3.79 2.16
CA ILE A 11 -2.00 -4.16 3.56
C ILE A 11 -2.53 -5.58 3.64
N ARG A 12 -2.03 -6.37 4.59
CA ARG A 12 -2.70 -7.59 5.03
C ARG A 12 -3.90 -7.23 5.92
N ASP A 13 -5.02 -6.88 5.32
CA ASP A 13 -6.26 -6.56 6.03
C ASP A 13 -7.04 -7.83 6.42
N VAL A 14 -7.97 -7.67 7.36
CA VAL A 14 -8.80 -8.78 7.85
C VAL A 14 -9.70 -9.31 6.75
N ASP A 15 -10.15 -8.45 5.83
CA ASP A 15 -11.03 -8.81 4.73
C ASP A 15 -10.25 -9.34 3.50
N GLY A 16 -8.91 -9.47 3.58
CA GLY A 16 -8.09 -10.06 2.52
C GLY A 16 -7.96 -9.21 1.24
N PHE A 17 -8.45 -7.97 1.21
CA PHE A 17 -8.44 -7.14 0.01
C PHE A 17 -7.03 -6.85 -0.51
N GLY A 18 -6.09 -6.46 0.35
CA GLY A 18 -4.73 -6.15 -0.10
C GLY A 18 -3.98 -7.38 -0.60
N HIS A 19 -4.30 -8.58 -0.11
CA HIS A 19 -3.77 -9.82 -0.67
C HIS A 19 -4.38 -10.11 -2.05
N ALA A 20 -5.70 -9.95 -2.20
CA ALA A 20 -6.38 -10.09 -3.49
C ALA A 20 -5.85 -9.11 -4.55
N ILE A 21 -5.67 -7.83 -4.19
CA ILE A 21 -5.03 -6.84 -5.08
C ILE A 21 -3.60 -7.29 -5.42
N ALA A 22 -2.85 -7.83 -4.46
CA ALA A 22 -1.51 -8.30 -4.73
C ALA A 22 -1.51 -9.38 -5.80
N ASP A 23 -2.35 -10.40 -5.66
CA ASP A 23 -2.34 -11.56 -6.56
C ASP A 23 -2.79 -11.24 -8.00
N GLY A 24 -3.59 -10.19 -8.17
CA GLY A 24 -4.04 -9.74 -9.49
C GLY A 24 -2.95 -9.11 -10.37
N PHE A 25 -1.83 -8.60 -9.80
CA PHE A 25 -0.80 -7.94 -10.59
C PHE A 25 0.13 -8.90 -11.35
N ARG A 26 0.39 -8.57 -12.62
CA ARG A 26 1.30 -9.25 -13.55
C ARG A 26 2.17 -8.25 -14.29
N SER A 27 3.31 -8.73 -14.81
CA SER A 27 4.04 -8.01 -15.84
C SER A 27 3.19 -7.96 -17.11
N ASP A 28 3.28 -6.86 -17.85
CA ASP A 28 2.70 -6.78 -19.18
C ASP A 28 3.45 -7.78 -20.10
N PRO A 29 2.76 -8.69 -20.83
CA PRO A 29 3.38 -9.59 -21.80
C PRO A 29 4.20 -8.87 -22.88
N LYS A 30 3.91 -7.59 -23.15
CA LYS A 30 4.69 -6.74 -24.06
C LYS A 30 5.93 -6.15 -23.41
N SER A 31 6.04 -6.23 -22.09
CA SER A 31 7.20 -5.79 -21.32
C SER A 31 8.21 -6.93 -21.14
N ASN A 32 9.50 -6.60 -21.15
CA ASN A 32 10.57 -7.55 -20.85
C ASN A 32 10.81 -7.67 -19.33
N LEU A 33 9.79 -7.44 -18.51
CA LEU A 33 9.94 -7.44 -17.05
C LEU A 33 9.81 -8.86 -16.50
N SER A 34 10.82 -9.31 -15.76
CA SER A 34 10.75 -10.54 -14.98
C SER A 34 10.10 -10.25 -13.62
N ARG A 35 9.46 -11.27 -13.05
CA ARG A 35 8.85 -11.20 -11.71
C ARG A 35 9.72 -11.97 -10.72
N GLU A 36 10.19 -11.28 -9.70
CA GLU A 36 10.92 -11.86 -8.59
C GLU A 36 10.10 -11.75 -7.31
N SER A 37 10.12 -12.78 -6.46
CA SER A 37 9.38 -12.83 -5.21
C SER A 37 10.30 -13.23 -4.07
N SER A 38 10.24 -12.49 -2.98
CA SER A 38 11.03 -12.74 -1.77
C SER A 38 10.21 -12.40 -0.53
N SER A 39 10.34 -13.20 0.52
CA SER A 39 9.82 -12.87 1.86
C SER A 39 10.95 -12.32 2.72
N PHE A 40 10.64 -11.41 3.64
CA PHE A 40 11.62 -10.90 4.59
C PHE A 40 11.09 -10.88 6.02
N GLU A 41 12.03 -10.99 6.95
CA GLU A 41 11.82 -10.78 8.37
C GLU A 41 12.86 -9.77 8.88
N LEU A 42 12.38 -8.76 9.59
CA LEU A 42 13.17 -7.75 10.28
C LEU A 42 13.01 -7.96 11.78
N SER A 43 14.09 -8.35 12.45
CA SER A 43 14.11 -8.35 13.93
C SER A 43 13.92 -6.94 14.46
N LEU A 44 13.02 -6.78 15.43
CA LEU A 44 12.77 -5.51 16.11
C LEU A 44 13.55 -5.39 17.43
N GLU A 45 14.37 -6.38 17.77
CA GLU A 45 15.15 -6.41 19.01
C GLU A 45 16.09 -5.20 19.14
N LYS A 46 16.67 -4.77 18.02
CA LYS A 46 17.54 -3.59 17.94
C LYS A 46 16.83 -2.28 18.30
N TYR A 47 15.50 -2.29 18.36
CA TYR A 47 14.66 -1.16 18.70
C TYR A 47 13.95 -1.35 20.04
N GLY A 48 14.41 -2.30 20.86
CA GLY A 48 13.88 -2.57 22.19
C GLY A 48 12.74 -3.59 22.23
N PHE A 49 12.33 -4.16 21.10
CA PHE A 49 11.25 -5.15 21.04
C PHE A 49 11.80 -6.57 20.97
N LYS A 50 11.99 -7.18 22.15
CA LYS A 50 12.41 -8.58 22.25
C LYS A 50 11.37 -9.52 21.64
N ASP A 51 11.83 -10.55 20.94
CA ASP A 51 11.02 -11.61 20.34
C ASP A 51 9.95 -11.14 19.34
N ARG A 52 10.07 -9.91 18.83
CA ARG A 52 9.17 -9.36 17.82
C ARG A 52 9.88 -9.14 16.50
N LYS A 53 9.16 -9.44 15.42
CA LYS A 53 9.64 -9.29 14.05
C LYS A 53 8.60 -8.56 13.21
N ALA A 54 9.08 -7.68 12.34
CA ALA A 54 8.29 -7.16 11.24
C ALA A 54 8.55 -8.03 10.01
N SER A 55 7.51 -8.58 9.40
CA SER A 55 7.62 -9.42 8.21
C SER A 55 6.71 -8.93 7.10
N GLY A 56 7.05 -9.32 5.88
CA GLY A 56 6.29 -9.00 4.67
C GLY A 56 6.82 -9.73 3.45
N ASP A 57 6.07 -9.63 2.37
CA ASP A 57 6.45 -10.16 1.06
C ASP A 57 6.79 -9.00 0.12
N LEU A 58 7.91 -9.13 -0.57
CA LEU A 58 8.36 -8.21 -1.61
C LEU A 58 8.32 -8.94 -2.95
N ILE A 59 7.53 -8.40 -3.87
CA ILE A 59 7.50 -8.85 -5.26
C ILE A 59 7.99 -7.71 -6.14
N GLN A 60 8.97 -7.99 -6.98
CA GLN A 60 9.60 -6.99 -7.84
C GLN A 60 9.38 -7.34 -9.30
N PHE A 61 9.12 -6.30 -10.09
CA PHE A 61 9.14 -6.36 -11.54
C PHE A 61 10.45 -5.74 -12.00
N VAL A 62 11.33 -6.58 -12.54
CA VAL A 62 12.74 -6.28 -12.76
C VAL A 62 13.01 -6.24 -14.26
N ASP A 63 13.81 -5.27 -14.70
CA ASP A 63 14.22 -5.19 -16.10
C ASP A 63 15.26 -6.27 -16.45
N PRO A 64 15.56 -6.50 -17.75
CA PRO A 64 16.56 -7.49 -18.16
C PRO A 64 17.97 -7.24 -17.60
N LEU A 65 18.24 -6.04 -17.08
CA LEU A 65 19.52 -5.67 -16.45
C LEU A 65 19.53 -5.93 -14.93
N GLY A 66 18.47 -6.52 -14.37
CA GLY A 66 18.37 -6.81 -12.95
C GLY A 66 17.98 -5.60 -12.09
N SER A 67 17.51 -4.49 -12.69
CA SER A 67 17.09 -3.30 -11.95
C SER A 67 15.57 -3.27 -11.70
N PRO A 68 15.12 -3.13 -10.44
CA PRO A 68 13.70 -3.14 -10.11
C PRO A 68 13.00 -1.86 -10.60
N LYS A 69 11.92 -2.00 -11.37
CA LYS A 69 11.10 -0.89 -11.91
C LYS A 69 9.86 -0.63 -11.08
N VAL A 70 9.20 -1.70 -10.64
CA VAL A 70 8.05 -1.62 -9.73
C VAL A 70 8.25 -2.64 -8.61
N SER A 71 8.01 -2.23 -7.38
CA SER A 71 8.06 -3.10 -6.20
C SER A 71 6.70 -3.13 -5.54
N ARG A 72 6.25 -4.33 -5.19
CA ARG A 72 5.02 -4.60 -4.50
C ARG A 72 5.36 -5.11 -3.12
N LEU A 73 4.92 -4.38 -2.09
CA LEU A 73 5.16 -4.71 -0.71
C LEU A 73 3.84 -5.12 -0.04
N VAL A 74 3.72 -6.37 0.38
CA VAL A 74 2.53 -6.87 1.08
C VAL A 74 2.88 -7.12 2.54
N MET A 75 2.37 -6.30 3.45
CA MET A 75 2.64 -6.44 4.88
C MET A 75 1.56 -5.81 5.76
N LYS A 76 1.65 -6.00 7.07
CA LYS A 76 0.78 -5.28 8.02
C LYS A 76 1.15 -3.80 8.07
N ILE A 77 0.17 -2.90 8.18
CA ILE A 77 0.41 -1.43 8.28
C ILE A 77 1.43 -1.12 9.37
N ALA A 78 1.26 -1.74 10.53
CA ALA A 78 2.15 -1.58 11.68
C ALA A 78 3.61 -1.88 11.33
N ASN A 79 3.86 -2.94 10.56
CA ASN A 79 5.20 -3.30 10.13
C ASN A 79 5.77 -2.25 9.17
N PHE A 80 4.93 -1.69 8.29
CA PHE A 80 5.37 -0.64 7.37
C PHE A 80 5.64 0.70 8.09
N ILE A 81 4.79 1.07 9.05
CA ILE A 81 5.03 2.23 9.93
C ILE A 81 6.35 2.06 10.67
N LEU A 82 6.62 0.87 11.22
CA LEU A 82 7.90 0.58 11.85
C LEU A 82 9.03 0.76 10.85
N VAL A 83 8.97 0.16 9.66
CA VAL A 83 10.00 0.35 8.62
C VAL A 83 10.24 1.84 8.30
N LEU A 84 9.19 2.65 8.18
CA LEU A 84 9.31 4.10 7.95
C LEU A 84 9.85 4.87 9.17
N GLY A 85 9.43 4.50 10.38
CA GLY A 85 9.90 5.10 11.64
C GLY A 85 11.38 4.82 11.87
N LEU A 86 11.82 3.59 11.56
CA LEU A 86 13.21 3.17 11.66
C LEU A 86 14.11 3.91 10.68
N ARG A 87 13.61 4.32 9.50
CA ARG A 87 14.33 5.23 8.61
C ARG A 87 14.61 6.58 9.28
N ASN A 88 13.65 7.12 10.05
CA ASN A 88 13.70 8.52 10.49
C ASN A 88 14.19 8.74 11.92
N ILE A 89 14.04 7.77 12.83
CA ILE A 89 14.69 7.83 14.15
C ILE A 89 16.21 7.95 14.00
N TYR A 90 16.73 7.57 12.83
CA TYR A 90 18.14 7.48 12.53
C TYR A 90 18.63 8.42 11.41
N ILE A 91 17.93 9.50 11.08
CA ILE A 91 18.48 10.54 10.19
C ILE A 91 18.80 11.86 10.93
N PRO A 92 18.02 12.35 11.91
CA PRO A 92 18.41 13.53 12.67
C PRO A 92 19.43 13.25 13.78
N LEU A 93 19.46 12.03 14.34
CA LEU A 93 20.36 11.68 15.46
C LEU A 93 21.71 11.06 15.02
N TYR A 94 21.82 10.63 13.75
CA TYR A 94 23.02 9.93 13.23
C TYR A 94 24.18 10.86 12.82
N SER A 95 23.99 12.18 12.82
CA SER A 95 25.12 13.09 12.61
C SER A 95 25.98 13.28 13.85
N ILE A 96 25.57 12.80 15.03
CA ILE A 96 26.24 13.15 16.29
C ILE A 96 27.01 11.97 16.93
N PHE A 97 26.69 10.69 16.67
CA PHE A 97 27.48 9.59 17.26
C PHE A 97 27.69 8.41 16.30
N LEU A 98 28.96 8.10 16.06
CA LEU A 98 29.52 6.99 15.26
C LEU A 98 28.91 5.62 15.63
N ASN A 99 28.52 4.81 14.62
CA ASN A 99 28.80 3.35 14.56
C ASN A 99 28.47 2.73 13.17
N PRO A 100 29.40 2.05 12.48
CA PRO A 100 29.17 1.45 11.15
C PRO A 100 28.57 0.02 11.20
N LEU A 101 27.58 -0.24 12.07
CA LEU A 101 27.05 -1.60 12.30
C LEU A 101 25.58 -1.82 11.90
N LEU A 102 25.01 -0.98 11.03
CA LEU A 102 23.69 -1.29 10.47
C LEU A 102 23.80 -2.33 9.35
N PRO A 103 23.11 -3.48 9.44
CA PRO A 103 22.93 -4.34 8.28
C PRO A 103 22.19 -3.55 7.20
N GLN A 104 22.77 -3.54 5.99
CA GLN A 104 22.38 -2.78 4.79
C GLN A 104 21.01 -3.20 4.21
N THR A 105 20.18 -3.89 4.97
CA THR A 105 19.06 -4.66 4.44
C THR A 105 17.83 -3.81 4.14
N LEU A 106 17.65 -2.63 4.77
CA LEU A 106 16.52 -1.71 4.53
C LEU A 106 16.91 -0.25 4.19
N THR A 107 18.17 0.03 3.91
CA THR A 107 18.69 1.40 3.74
C THR A 107 18.42 2.06 2.39
N SER A 108 17.79 1.40 1.41
CA SER A 108 17.64 1.99 0.06
C SER A 108 16.18 2.04 -0.40
N LEU A 109 15.39 2.93 0.18
CA LEU A 109 14.33 3.58 -0.59
C LEU A 109 15.05 4.61 -1.48
N PRO A 110 15.08 4.46 -2.82
CA PRO A 110 15.63 5.50 -3.70
C PRO A 110 15.14 6.90 -3.29
N SER A 111 15.98 7.93 -3.41
CA SER A 111 15.64 9.31 -3.03
C SER A 111 14.38 9.85 -3.72
N GLN A 112 13.97 9.23 -4.84
CA GLN A 112 12.81 9.60 -5.65
C GLN A 112 11.68 8.56 -5.60
N THR A 113 11.63 7.74 -4.54
CA THR A 113 10.63 6.68 -4.48
C THR A 113 9.22 7.23 -4.29
N THR A 114 8.32 6.84 -5.18
CA THR A 114 6.90 7.16 -5.09
C THR A 114 6.13 5.97 -4.50
N LEU A 115 5.34 6.23 -3.46
CA LEU A 115 4.47 5.25 -2.84
C LEU A 115 3.07 5.31 -3.48
N VAL A 116 2.52 4.14 -3.78
CA VAL A 116 1.15 3.98 -4.25
C VAL A 116 0.39 3.18 -3.20
N LEU A 117 -0.64 3.77 -2.63
CA LEU A 117 -1.42 3.20 -1.53
C LEU A 117 -2.87 2.93 -1.98
N PRO A 118 -3.15 1.78 -2.61
CA PRO A 118 -4.51 1.44 -3.04
C PRO A 118 -5.29 0.72 -1.94
N PHE A 119 -6.43 1.28 -1.54
CA PHE A 119 -7.31 0.69 -0.53
C PHE A 119 -8.77 0.68 -0.93
N VAL A 120 -9.47 -0.35 -0.47
CA VAL A 120 -10.92 -0.44 -0.52
C VAL A 120 -11.48 0.24 0.74
N MET A 121 -12.36 1.22 0.58
CA MET A 121 -12.89 2.03 1.71
C MET A 121 -13.59 1.19 2.78
N LYS A 122 -14.15 0.03 2.42
CA LYS A 122 -14.75 -0.94 3.35
C LYS A 122 -13.70 -1.45 4.35
N ALA A 123 -12.50 -1.79 3.87
CA ALA A 123 -11.36 -2.24 4.70
C ALA A 123 -10.92 -1.17 5.71
N LEU A 124 -11.20 0.11 5.41
CA LEU A 124 -10.74 1.26 6.18
C LEU A 124 -11.79 1.84 7.13
N LYS A 125 -13.00 1.25 7.19
CA LYS A 125 -14.16 1.77 7.96
C LYS A 125 -14.41 3.25 7.71
N VAL A 126 -14.20 3.71 6.48
CA VAL A 126 -14.33 5.13 6.13
C VAL A 126 -15.81 5.52 6.05
N ASN A 127 -16.19 6.59 6.74
CA ASN A 127 -17.55 7.11 6.74
C ASN A 127 -17.87 7.75 5.37
N ARG A 128 -18.72 7.08 4.59
CA ARG A 128 -19.19 7.53 3.26
C ARG A 128 -20.18 8.70 3.31
N GLY A 129 -20.54 9.18 4.50
CA GLY A 129 -21.58 10.22 4.68
C GLY A 129 -21.18 11.62 4.20
N ALA A 130 -19.89 11.91 4.13
CA ALA A 130 -19.35 13.20 3.70
C ALA A 130 -18.92 13.25 2.22
N MET A 131 -19.17 12.17 1.47
CA MET A 131 -18.81 12.03 0.06
C MET A 131 -19.98 12.45 -0.82
N ASP A 132 -19.71 13.30 -1.82
CA ASP A 132 -20.69 13.66 -2.84
C ASP A 132 -21.25 12.39 -3.50
N LYS A 133 -22.56 12.39 -3.74
CA LYS A 133 -23.20 11.28 -4.43
C LYS A 133 -22.52 11.11 -5.79
N PRO A 134 -22.06 9.90 -6.16
CA PRO A 134 -21.71 9.65 -7.54
C PRO A 134 -22.88 10.07 -8.44
N SER A 135 -22.56 10.61 -9.62
CA SER A 135 -23.55 10.82 -10.66
C SER A 135 -24.27 9.48 -10.92
N ALA A 136 -25.54 9.54 -11.30
CA ALA A 136 -26.45 8.39 -11.34
C ALA A 136 -26.03 7.21 -12.26
N ASN A 137 -24.86 7.29 -12.91
CA ASN A 137 -24.34 6.32 -13.88
C ASN A 137 -23.04 5.61 -13.45
N GLU A 138 -22.41 5.96 -12.31
CA GLU A 138 -21.19 5.27 -11.87
C GLU A 138 -21.45 4.38 -10.66
N ASP A 139 -21.47 3.06 -10.93
CA ASP A 139 -21.61 2.04 -9.90
C ASP A 139 -20.42 2.04 -8.91
N PHE A 140 -19.25 2.57 -9.31
CA PHE A 140 -18.01 2.54 -8.53
C PHE A 140 -17.25 3.86 -8.66
N VAL A 141 -16.67 4.34 -7.55
CA VAL A 141 -15.85 5.56 -7.54
C VAL A 141 -14.48 5.27 -6.96
N ILE A 142 -13.44 5.79 -7.62
CA ILE A 142 -12.07 5.84 -7.09
C ILE A 142 -11.72 7.28 -6.81
N TYR A 143 -11.50 7.57 -5.52
CA TYR A 143 -10.97 8.84 -5.08
C TYR A 143 -9.44 8.76 -4.98
N THR A 144 -8.75 9.82 -5.36
CA THR A 144 -7.29 9.91 -5.23
C THR A 144 -6.88 11.17 -4.49
N THR A 145 -5.77 11.09 -3.79
CA THR A 145 -5.20 12.27 -3.12
C THR A 145 -3.69 12.13 -3.02
N GLU A 146 -2.99 13.24 -3.25
CA GLU A 146 -1.56 13.35 -2.99
C GLU A 146 -1.29 13.55 -1.51
N ILE A 147 -0.26 12.89 -0.99
CA ILE A 147 0.15 12.99 0.41
C ILE A 147 1.67 13.09 0.45
N GLY A 148 2.19 14.11 1.15
CA GLY A 148 3.64 14.32 1.28
C GLY A 148 4.20 15.04 0.06
N GLY A 149 5.19 14.43 -0.59
CA GLY A 149 5.85 15.00 -1.76
C GLY A 149 5.07 14.78 -3.05
N THR A 150 5.58 15.36 -4.14
CA THR A 150 5.02 15.22 -5.49
C THR A 150 6.03 14.52 -6.41
N SER A 151 5.57 13.65 -7.31
CA SER A 151 6.37 13.08 -8.39
C SER A 151 5.60 13.11 -9.72
N GLU A 152 6.26 12.78 -10.83
CA GLU A 152 5.58 12.64 -12.13
C GLU A 152 4.46 11.59 -12.07
N LEU A 153 4.68 10.51 -11.32
CA LEU A 153 3.70 9.46 -11.14
C LEU A 153 2.51 9.92 -10.30
N THR A 154 2.72 10.68 -9.21
CA THR A 154 1.60 11.17 -8.40
C THR A 154 0.72 12.12 -9.20
N LYS A 155 1.30 13.06 -9.97
CA LYS A 155 0.57 13.95 -10.88
C LYS A 155 -0.25 13.18 -11.90
N ALA A 156 0.39 12.25 -12.62
CA ALA A 156 -0.28 11.44 -13.64
C ALA A 156 -1.46 10.63 -13.09
N MET A 157 -1.35 10.11 -11.86
CA MET A 157 -2.46 9.36 -11.24
C MET A 157 -3.62 10.27 -10.79
N ILE A 158 -3.34 11.51 -10.38
CA ILE A 158 -4.36 12.47 -9.93
C ILE A 158 -5.13 13.03 -11.12
N ASP A 159 -4.43 13.40 -12.20
CA ASP A 159 -5.03 14.01 -13.38
C ASP A 159 -6.08 13.09 -14.04
N ASP A 160 -5.92 11.77 -13.91
CA ASP A 160 -6.80 10.75 -14.48
C ASP A 160 -7.96 10.32 -13.56
N THR A 161 -8.14 10.95 -12.38
CA THR A 161 -9.07 10.45 -11.36
C THR A 161 -9.81 11.55 -10.57
N ILE A 162 -10.77 11.15 -9.73
CA ILE A 162 -11.56 12.08 -8.91
C ILE A 162 -10.77 12.40 -7.64
N SER A 163 -10.53 13.69 -7.39
CA SER A 163 -9.88 14.12 -6.16
C SER A 163 -10.72 13.78 -4.93
N ALA A 164 -10.07 13.25 -3.89
CA ALA A 164 -10.74 12.91 -2.63
C ALA A 164 -11.25 14.20 -1.95
N PRO A 165 -12.48 14.19 -1.42
CA PRO A 165 -13.02 15.37 -0.74
C PRO A 165 -12.22 15.67 0.53
N PRO A 166 -12.02 16.96 0.88
CA PRO A 166 -11.28 17.35 2.07
C PRO A 166 -11.94 16.92 3.39
N SER A 167 -13.24 16.61 3.35
CA SER A 167 -14.04 16.09 4.46
C SER A 167 -13.85 14.58 4.72
N LEU A 168 -13.00 13.91 3.94
CA LEU A 168 -12.77 12.47 4.06
C LEU A 168 -12.16 12.11 5.42
N GLN A 169 -12.95 11.43 6.26
CA GLN A 169 -12.50 10.97 7.57
C GLN A 169 -11.98 9.52 7.50
N ILE A 170 -10.70 9.35 7.82
CA ILE A 170 -10.06 8.04 7.94
C ILE A 170 -10.12 7.62 9.40
N HIS A 171 -11.00 6.66 9.71
CA HIS A 171 -11.16 6.12 11.08
C HIS A 171 -10.20 4.95 11.39
N CYS A 172 -9.49 4.45 10.39
CA CYS A 172 -8.44 3.46 10.58
C CYS A 172 -7.19 4.13 11.16
N GLU A 173 -6.98 3.97 12.47
CA GLU A 173 -5.85 4.55 13.21
C GLU A 173 -4.50 4.23 12.56
N SER A 174 -4.24 2.96 12.24
CA SER A 174 -2.98 2.57 11.62
C SER A 174 -2.78 3.24 10.26
N LEU A 175 -3.82 3.36 9.44
CA LEU A 175 -3.70 4.11 8.18
C LEU A 175 -3.43 5.58 8.45
N ALA A 176 -4.14 6.21 9.40
CA ALA A 176 -3.89 7.60 9.77
C ALA A 176 -2.44 7.82 10.23
N CYS A 177 -1.88 6.92 11.05
CA CYS A 177 -0.48 6.94 11.45
C CYS A 177 0.46 6.79 10.26
N LEU A 178 0.19 5.88 9.33
CA LEU A 178 0.97 5.73 8.11
C LEU A 178 0.98 7.02 7.27
N LEU A 179 -0.19 7.61 7.05
CA LEU A 179 -0.31 8.83 6.25
C LEU A 179 0.38 10.01 6.93
N LEU A 180 0.31 10.10 8.26
CA LEU A 180 1.07 11.08 9.04
C LEU A 180 2.58 10.89 8.85
N MET A 181 3.07 9.64 8.94
CA MET A 181 4.49 9.32 8.72
C MET A 181 4.94 9.71 7.31
N VAL A 182 4.16 9.38 6.29
CA VAL A 182 4.42 9.77 4.90
C VAL A 182 4.54 11.29 4.75
N ARG A 183 3.62 12.05 5.37
CA ARG A 183 3.67 13.53 5.36
C ARG A 183 4.92 14.07 6.05
N ILE A 184 5.23 13.58 7.25
CA ILE A 184 6.43 13.99 8.01
C ILE A 184 7.71 13.71 7.21
N LEU A 185 7.74 12.58 6.50
CA LEU A 185 8.88 12.18 5.68
C LEU A 185 8.93 12.85 4.30
N ASN A 186 7.90 13.63 3.96
CA ASN A 186 7.72 14.24 2.66
C ASN A 186 7.91 13.25 1.48
N LEU A 187 7.45 12.00 1.65
CA LEU A 187 7.58 10.98 0.62
C LEU A 187 6.52 11.21 -0.47
N PRO A 188 6.89 11.22 -1.77
CA PRO A 188 5.90 11.28 -2.84
C PRO A 188 4.92 10.12 -2.74
N THR A 189 3.64 10.40 -2.47
CA THR A 189 2.66 9.35 -2.22
C THR A 189 1.31 9.69 -2.80
N VAL A 190 0.69 8.71 -3.44
CA VAL A 190 -0.70 8.78 -3.90
C VAL A 190 -1.53 7.73 -3.18
N LEU A 191 -2.61 8.20 -2.55
CA LEU A 191 -3.60 7.37 -1.87
C LEU A 191 -4.79 7.19 -2.81
N LEU A 192 -5.12 5.94 -3.16
CA LEU A 192 -6.29 5.59 -3.96
C LEU A 192 -7.32 4.89 -3.07
N LEU A 193 -8.55 5.37 -3.09
CA LEU A 193 -9.64 4.90 -2.26
C LEU A 193 -10.82 4.50 -3.13
N ALA A 194 -11.06 3.19 -3.21
CA ALA A 194 -12.15 2.67 -4.01
C ALA A 194 -13.40 2.38 -3.16
N SER A 195 -14.55 2.75 -3.72
CA SER A 195 -15.87 2.55 -3.14
C SER A 195 -16.77 1.82 -4.13
N GLY A 196 -17.30 0.66 -3.72
CA GLY A 196 -18.34 -0.06 -4.49
C GLY A 196 -19.75 0.50 -4.36
N PRO A 197 -20.72 0.01 -5.16
CA PRO A 197 -22.08 0.53 -5.28
C PRO A 197 -22.87 0.44 -3.98
N ARG A 198 -23.83 1.36 -3.82
CA ARG A 198 -24.86 1.27 -2.78
C ARG A 198 -25.91 0.26 -3.21
N HIS A 199 -25.77 -1.01 -2.83
CA HIS A 199 -26.88 -1.95 -2.94
C HIS A 199 -27.74 -1.91 -1.66
N PRO A 200 -29.03 -1.55 -1.74
CA PRO A 200 -29.94 -1.57 -0.59
C PRO A 200 -30.31 -2.99 -0.13
N ASN A 201 -30.00 -4.04 -0.89
CA ASN A 201 -30.27 -5.43 -0.54
C ASN A 201 -28.99 -6.26 -0.58
N GLY A 202 -28.64 -6.86 0.56
CA GLY A 202 -27.40 -7.61 0.79
C GLY A 202 -27.33 -8.97 0.09
N GLN A 203 -27.39 -9.00 -1.24
CA GLN A 203 -27.12 -10.21 -2.02
C GLN A 203 -26.27 -9.89 -3.25
N SER A 204 -24.95 -9.93 -3.08
CA SER A 204 -24.04 -10.67 -3.97
C SER A 204 -22.60 -10.44 -3.48
N SER A 205 -21.78 -11.47 -3.60
CA SER A 205 -20.32 -11.44 -3.40
C SER A 205 -19.57 -10.82 -4.58
N TYR A 206 -20.27 -10.30 -5.59
CA TYR A 206 -19.75 -9.75 -6.84
C TYR A 206 -19.22 -8.30 -6.82
N PRO A 207 -19.74 -7.35 -6.02
CA PRO A 207 -19.33 -5.95 -6.13
C PRO A 207 -17.90 -5.72 -5.63
N GLU A 208 -17.35 -6.64 -4.84
CA GLU A 208 -15.99 -6.52 -4.30
C GLU A 208 -14.90 -6.87 -5.32
N LEU A 209 -15.13 -7.89 -6.15
CA LEU A 209 -14.20 -8.26 -7.22
C LEU A 209 -14.12 -7.16 -8.31
N GLU A 210 -15.23 -6.50 -8.61
CA GLU A 210 -15.27 -5.39 -9.56
C GLU A 210 -14.56 -4.14 -9.01
N VAL A 211 -14.71 -3.85 -7.71
CA VAL A 211 -13.90 -2.82 -7.03
C VAL A 211 -12.41 -3.13 -7.16
N LEU A 212 -12.02 -4.38 -6.90
CA LEU A 212 -10.64 -4.83 -6.99
C LEU A 212 -10.09 -4.73 -8.41
N GLU A 213 -10.88 -5.14 -9.41
CA GLU A 213 -10.54 -5.05 -10.83
C GLU A 213 -10.32 -3.60 -11.27
N LYS A 214 -11.23 -2.70 -10.89
CA LYS A 214 -11.11 -1.28 -11.22
C LYS A 214 -9.92 -0.63 -10.51
N LEU A 215 -9.77 -0.86 -9.21
CA LEU A 215 -8.68 -0.29 -8.41
C LEU A 215 -7.32 -0.80 -8.87
N GLY A 216 -7.18 -2.13 -8.98
CA GLY A 216 -5.97 -2.79 -9.45
C GLY A 216 -5.62 -2.40 -10.89
N GLY A 217 -6.61 -2.34 -11.78
CA GLY A 217 -6.44 -1.91 -13.17
C GLY A 217 -5.98 -0.46 -13.29
N THR A 218 -6.50 0.45 -12.46
CA THR A 218 -6.04 1.84 -12.42
C THR A 218 -4.57 1.92 -11.98
N VAL A 219 -4.19 1.24 -10.91
CA VAL A 219 -2.78 1.20 -10.46
C VAL A 219 -1.87 0.58 -11.52
N ALA A 220 -2.29 -0.51 -12.13
CA ALA A 220 -1.50 -1.25 -13.11
C ALA A 220 -1.17 -0.39 -14.35
N ARG A 221 -2.15 0.37 -14.85
CA ARG A 221 -2.02 1.24 -16.03
C ARG A 221 -0.87 2.23 -15.91
N HIS A 222 -0.75 2.92 -14.78
CA HIS A 222 0.29 3.92 -14.57
C HIS A 222 1.67 3.32 -14.27
N LEU A 223 1.73 2.02 -13.96
CA LEU A 223 2.96 1.33 -13.58
C LEU A 223 3.47 0.36 -14.66
N GLY A 224 2.83 0.32 -15.84
CA GLY A 224 3.20 -0.61 -16.91
C GLY A 224 2.98 -2.08 -16.52
N LEU A 225 2.00 -2.34 -15.66
CA LEU A 225 1.59 -3.67 -15.22
C LEU A 225 0.23 -4.02 -15.82
N ILE A 226 -0.15 -5.30 -15.67
CA ILE A 226 -1.51 -5.77 -15.94
C ILE A 226 -2.14 -6.23 -14.64
N PHE A 227 -3.44 -5.98 -14.51
CA PHE A 227 -4.26 -6.54 -13.44
C PHE A 227 -5.26 -7.54 -14.02
N SER A 228 -5.34 -8.74 -13.46
CA SER A 228 -6.33 -9.76 -13.85
C SER A 228 -7.05 -10.29 -12.62
N LYS A 229 -8.39 -10.25 -12.68
CA LYS A 229 -9.28 -10.79 -11.65
C LYS A 229 -9.31 -12.32 -11.58
N ASP A 230 -8.96 -12.99 -12.68
CA ASP A 230 -9.00 -14.47 -12.78
C ASP A 230 -7.99 -15.15 -11.85
N LEU A 231 -7.02 -14.37 -11.39
CA LEU A 231 -5.96 -14.79 -10.48
C LEU A 231 -6.29 -14.54 -9.01
N ILE A 232 -7.34 -13.79 -8.74
CA ILE A 232 -7.82 -13.59 -7.38
C ILE A 232 -8.52 -14.88 -6.97
N PRO A 233 -7.98 -15.65 -6.01
CA PRO A 233 -8.60 -16.91 -5.64
C PRO A 233 -10.01 -16.60 -5.08
N GLN A 234 -11.06 -17.08 -5.76
CA GLN A 234 -12.46 -16.87 -5.33
C GLN A 234 -12.72 -17.35 -3.89
N LYS A 235 -11.85 -18.21 -3.35
CA LYS A 235 -11.93 -18.81 -2.02
C LYS A 235 -11.22 -18.00 -0.90
N ASN A 236 -10.36 -17.02 -1.24
CA ASN A 236 -9.38 -16.44 -0.30
C ASN A 236 -9.64 -15.00 0.14
N ILE A 237 -10.89 -14.52 0.15
CA ILE A 237 -11.28 -13.56 1.20
C ILE A 237 -11.43 -14.37 2.52
N GLU A 238 -10.45 -15.22 2.82
CA GLU A 238 -10.36 -15.88 4.11
C GLU A 238 -10.00 -14.79 5.09
N LYS A 239 -10.93 -14.52 6.01
CA LYS A 239 -10.73 -13.58 7.10
C LYS A 239 -9.43 -13.93 7.78
N SER A 240 -8.38 -13.12 7.60
CA SER A 240 -7.15 -13.39 8.32
C SER A 240 -7.48 -13.28 9.80
N THR A 241 -7.24 -14.35 10.56
CA THR A 241 -7.51 -14.35 12.00
C THR A 241 -6.80 -13.16 12.61
N SER A 242 -7.58 -12.26 13.20
CA SER A 242 -7.11 -11.03 13.81
C SER A 242 -6.23 -11.35 15.02
N VAL A 243 -4.96 -11.68 14.78
CA VAL A 243 -3.95 -11.61 15.83
C VAL A 243 -3.77 -10.13 16.10
N GLY A 244 -4.26 -9.69 17.26
CA GLY A 244 -4.28 -8.29 17.70
C GLY A 244 -2.98 -7.57 17.36
N GLU A 245 -3.10 -6.34 16.90
CA GLU A 245 -1.98 -5.65 16.31
C GLU A 245 -0.92 -5.36 17.39
N PRO A 246 0.35 -5.78 17.19
CA PRO A 246 1.37 -5.75 18.25
C PRO A 246 1.62 -4.34 18.81
N TRP A 247 1.38 -3.30 18.01
CA TRP A 247 1.58 -1.91 18.40
C TRP A 247 0.59 -1.41 19.46
N ARG A 248 -0.56 -2.07 19.66
CA ARG A 248 -1.47 -1.71 20.76
C ARG A 248 -0.83 -1.90 22.14
N ALA A 249 0.13 -2.82 22.24
CA ALA A 249 0.94 -2.97 23.46
C ALA A 249 1.84 -1.76 23.75
N LEU A 250 1.98 -0.79 22.83
CA LEU A 250 2.77 0.43 23.03
C LEU A 250 2.02 1.51 23.81
N TYR A 251 0.68 1.45 23.85
CA TYR A 251 -0.15 2.52 24.40
C TYR A 251 -0.90 2.14 25.70
N GLY A 252 -0.71 0.91 26.19
CA GLY A 252 -1.39 0.40 27.39
C GLY A 252 -2.72 -0.26 27.07
#